data_AF-A0A6A8MGS4-F1
#
_entry.id   AF-A0A6A8MGS4-F1
#
_cell.length_a   1.000
_cell.length_b   1.000
_cell.length_c   1.000
_cell.angle_alpha   90.00
_cell.angle_beta   90.00
_cell.angle_gamma   90.00
#
_symmetry.space_group_name_H-M   'P 1'
#
loop_
_entity.id
_entity.type
_entity.pdbx_description
1 polymer ?
#
loop_
_entity_poly.entity_id
_entity_poly.type
_entity_poly.pdbx_seq_one_letter_code
_entity_poly.pdbx_strand_id
1 'polypeptide(L)'
;MTNHEGSQVTVNGEKIGKLTAKGENAYTKRLGLIFPGKYRLKVTAEVEGRKLSASSTVNINSDDTINLNISTETFTVKSVPNGVVYVDGQNVGSLDDSGELTLKDYPVTKNMSLYVAYQNGDNLVQSNPVADLGSAFAEASEGYDTSDIYYSDLASDDSNDAVTTQDDGYLIQPKWAGLVGKSAAESLFDTNYNDPDPDRFVGGSSNSGYQQIKSENNRWDESDKILSYSQTATVSAVYPLSDTESQAIYRIDYTFVHESDVHEQIFEYSGVVEKSGDEYLIQSLGGAKKISDTTT
;
A
#
# COMPACT_ATOMS: atom_id res chain seq x y z
N MET A 1 -34.53 6.03 -6.10
CA MET A 1 -34.20 5.81 -7.52
C MET A 1 -32.76 5.31 -7.62
N THR A 2 -32.38 4.74 -8.76
CA THR A 2 -30.99 4.36 -9.08
C THR A 2 -30.77 4.47 -10.59
N ASN A 3 -29.52 4.40 -11.04
CA ASN A 3 -29.11 4.43 -12.43
C ASN A 3 -28.94 3.06 -13.09
N HIS A 4 -29.11 1.97 -12.35
CA HIS A 4 -28.90 0.59 -12.84
C HIS A 4 -30.18 -0.23 -12.99
N GLU A 5 -30.32 -0.89 -14.13
CA GLU A 5 -31.42 -1.81 -14.41
C GLU A 5 -31.43 -3.03 -13.47
N GLY A 6 -32.59 -3.66 -13.31
CA GLY A 6 -32.71 -4.93 -12.58
C GLY A 6 -32.51 -4.81 -11.06
N SER A 7 -32.18 -3.60 -10.59
CA SER A 7 -31.98 -3.25 -9.20
C SER A 7 -33.15 -3.67 -8.30
N GLN A 8 -32.83 -4.15 -7.10
CA GLN A 8 -33.79 -4.50 -6.06
C GLN A 8 -33.65 -3.52 -4.90
N VAL A 9 -34.76 -3.10 -4.31
CA VAL A 9 -34.78 -2.24 -3.13
C VAL A 9 -35.25 -3.01 -1.89
N THR A 10 -34.57 -2.75 -0.79
CA THR A 10 -34.98 -3.14 0.56
C THR A 10 -35.15 -1.89 1.44
N VAL A 11 -36.11 -1.96 2.37
CA VAL A 11 -36.38 -0.92 3.38
C VAL A 11 -36.33 -1.58 4.75
N ASN A 12 -35.47 -1.09 5.64
CA ASN A 12 -35.19 -1.68 6.95
C ASN A 12 -34.84 -3.18 6.89
N GLY A 13 -34.27 -3.64 5.77
CA GLY A 13 -33.92 -5.04 5.52
C GLY A 13 -35.02 -5.86 4.83
N GLU A 14 -36.25 -5.35 4.73
CA GLU A 14 -37.35 -6.05 4.04
C GLU A 14 -37.33 -5.76 2.54
N LYS A 15 -37.51 -6.80 1.72
CA LYS A 15 -37.50 -6.70 0.26
C LYS A 15 -38.80 -6.09 -0.26
N ILE A 16 -38.70 -4.92 -0.89
CA ILE A 16 -39.85 -4.20 -1.45
C ILE A 16 -40.04 -4.49 -2.96
N GLY A 17 -38.99 -4.96 -3.63
CA GLY A 17 -39.05 -5.50 -4.98
C GLY A 17 -38.10 -4.80 -5.96
N LYS A 18 -38.27 -5.10 -7.25
CA LYS A 18 -37.47 -4.53 -8.34
C LYS A 18 -37.89 -3.09 -8.65
N LEU A 19 -36.92 -2.25 -9.01
CA LEU A 19 -37.14 -0.93 -9.56
C LEU A 19 -37.54 -1.04 -11.03
N THR A 20 -38.37 -0.12 -11.51
CA THR A 20 -38.88 -0.07 -12.89
C THR A 20 -38.34 1.16 -13.61
N ALA A 21 -38.05 1.03 -14.91
CA ALA A 21 -37.57 2.12 -15.74
C ALA A 21 -38.55 3.31 -15.75
N LYS A 22 -38.01 4.52 -15.65
CA LYS A 22 -38.73 5.81 -15.71
C LYS A 22 -38.05 6.79 -16.69
N GLY A 23 -37.20 6.28 -17.57
CA GLY A 23 -36.36 7.05 -18.50
C GLY A 23 -35.06 6.29 -18.79
N GLU A 24 -34.19 6.87 -19.63
CA GLU A 24 -32.83 6.37 -19.82
C GLU A 24 -32.05 6.46 -18.51
N ASN A 25 -31.39 5.35 -18.13
CA ASN A 25 -30.56 5.26 -16.91
C ASN A 25 -31.26 5.74 -15.62
N ALA A 26 -32.58 5.59 -15.53
CA ALA A 26 -33.37 6.02 -14.38
C ALA A 26 -34.40 4.95 -13.99
N TYR A 27 -34.15 4.29 -12.86
CA TYR A 27 -35.00 3.23 -12.34
C TYR A 27 -35.58 3.65 -10.98
N THR A 28 -36.89 3.49 -10.81
CA THR A 28 -37.60 3.98 -9.64
C THR A 28 -38.52 2.93 -9.06
N LYS A 29 -38.76 3.00 -7.74
CA LYS A 29 -39.80 2.24 -7.05
C LYS A 29 -40.53 3.21 -6.15
N ARG A 30 -41.84 3.34 -6.34
CA ARG A 30 -42.68 4.08 -5.40
C ARG A 30 -42.91 3.19 -4.18
N LEU A 31 -42.52 3.69 -3.01
CA LEU A 31 -42.91 3.07 -1.75
C LEU A 31 -44.39 3.37 -1.51
N GLY A 32 -45.12 2.41 -0.95
CA GLY A 32 -46.52 2.63 -0.55
C GLY A 32 -46.63 3.61 0.63
N LEU A 33 -47.79 3.65 1.26
CA LEU A 33 -47.97 4.43 2.49
C LEU A 33 -47.01 3.90 3.57
N ILE A 34 -46.09 4.77 4.00
CA ILE A 34 -45.16 4.52 5.10
C ILE A 34 -45.27 5.66 6.11
N PHE A 35 -45.14 5.36 7.39
CA PHE A 35 -45.21 6.38 8.43
C PHE A 35 -43.98 7.30 8.37
N PRO A 36 -44.12 8.59 8.72
CA PRO A 36 -42.96 9.45 8.89
C PRO A 36 -41.98 8.85 9.90
N GLY A 37 -40.69 8.84 9.59
CA GLY A 37 -39.67 8.24 10.46
C GLY A 37 -38.32 8.01 9.79
N LYS A 38 -37.40 7.42 10.54
CA LYS A 38 -36.06 7.08 10.08
C LYS A 38 -36.08 5.70 9.40
N TYR A 39 -35.62 5.63 8.16
CA TYR A 39 -35.56 4.41 7.37
C TYR A 39 -34.16 4.17 6.83
N ARG A 40 -33.74 2.91 6.80
CA ARG A 40 -32.55 2.46 6.09
C ARG A 40 -32.98 1.86 4.76
N LEU A 41 -32.65 2.52 3.67
CA LEU A 41 -32.89 2.03 2.32
C LEU A 41 -31.60 1.42 1.78
N LYS A 42 -31.73 0.32 1.06
CA LYS A 42 -30.63 -0.30 0.34
C LYS A 42 -31.10 -0.74 -1.03
N VAL A 43 -30.40 -0.31 -2.06
CA VAL A 43 -30.53 -0.82 -3.43
C VAL A 43 -29.41 -1.83 -3.68
N THR A 44 -29.73 -2.96 -4.28
CA THR A 44 -28.76 -3.92 -4.80
C THR A 44 -28.90 -4.05 -6.31
N ALA A 45 -27.80 -3.98 -7.03
CA ALA A 45 -27.74 -4.16 -8.48
C ALA A 45 -26.69 -5.20 -8.86
N GLU A 46 -26.78 -5.74 -10.06
CA GLU A 46 -25.70 -6.52 -10.67
C GLU A 46 -25.19 -5.75 -11.87
N VAL A 47 -23.93 -5.31 -11.83
CA VAL A 47 -23.30 -4.49 -12.88
C VAL A 47 -22.05 -5.24 -13.31
N GLU A 48 -22.01 -5.65 -14.58
CA GLU A 48 -20.91 -6.48 -15.12
C GLU A 48 -20.64 -7.76 -14.31
N GLY A 49 -21.70 -8.42 -13.83
CA GLY A 49 -21.59 -9.63 -12.99
C GLY A 49 -21.22 -9.37 -11.53
N ARG A 50 -20.96 -8.12 -11.14
CA ARG A 50 -20.63 -7.72 -9.76
C ARG A 50 -21.90 -7.35 -9.00
N LYS A 51 -22.11 -7.94 -7.82
CA LYS A 51 -23.22 -7.59 -6.93
C LYS A 51 -22.85 -6.37 -6.12
N LEU A 52 -23.55 -5.26 -6.35
CA LEU A 52 -23.26 -3.98 -5.74
C LEU A 52 -24.43 -3.53 -4.89
N SER A 53 -24.16 -2.66 -3.92
CA SER A 53 -25.24 -2.08 -3.14
C SER A 53 -24.98 -0.68 -2.64
N ALA A 54 -25.89 0.24 -2.92
CA ALA A 54 -25.92 1.55 -2.31
C ALA A 54 -26.92 1.54 -1.15
N SER A 55 -26.55 2.13 -0.01
CA SER A 55 -27.46 2.28 1.12
C SER A 55 -27.44 3.69 1.68
N SER A 56 -28.58 4.12 2.22
CA SER A 56 -28.72 5.42 2.85
C SER A 56 -29.69 5.30 4.02
N THR A 57 -29.42 6.06 5.07
CA THR A 57 -30.32 6.20 6.21
C THR A 57 -30.91 7.61 6.17
N VAL A 58 -32.22 7.71 5.97
CA VAL A 58 -32.91 8.99 5.76
C VAL A 58 -34.13 9.10 6.68
N ASN A 59 -34.48 10.32 7.04
CA ASN A 59 -35.77 10.61 7.66
C ASN A 59 -36.76 10.89 6.54
N ILE A 60 -37.78 10.05 6.41
CA ILE A 60 -38.87 10.23 5.45
C ILE A 60 -40.00 10.94 6.17
N ASN A 61 -40.34 12.15 5.72
CA ASN A 61 -41.44 12.98 6.23
C ASN A 61 -42.27 13.63 5.11
N SER A 62 -41.91 13.36 3.85
CA SER A 62 -42.45 13.90 2.60
C SER A 62 -42.42 12.79 1.52
N ASP A 63 -42.90 13.09 0.32
CA ASP A 63 -42.87 12.23 -0.86
C ASP A 63 -41.60 12.40 -1.72
N ASP A 64 -40.48 12.79 -1.10
CA ASP A 64 -39.21 13.05 -1.79
C ASP A 64 -38.60 11.81 -2.45
N THR A 65 -37.87 12.06 -3.55
CA THR A 65 -37.11 11.02 -4.24
C THR A 65 -35.74 10.86 -3.60
N ILE A 66 -35.50 9.67 -3.04
CA ILE A 66 -34.18 9.31 -2.46
C ILE A 66 -33.30 8.76 -3.58
N ASN A 67 -32.13 9.38 -3.82
CA ASN A 67 -31.14 8.93 -4.80
C ASN A 67 -30.23 7.84 -4.20
N LEU A 68 -30.18 6.68 -4.87
CA LEU A 68 -29.34 5.53 -4.55
C LEU A 68 -28.63 5.05 -5.83
N ASN A 69 -28.16 5.99 -6.66
CA ASN A 69 -27.29 5.71 -7.79
C ASN A 69 -25.99 5.05 -7.30
N ILE A 70 -25.43 4.20 -8.16
CA ILE A 70 -24.10 3.60 -8.01
C ILE A 70 -23.21 4.31 -9.03
N SER A 71 -22.19 5.03 -8.56
CA SER A 71 -21.24 5.70 -9.46
C SER A 71 -20.26 4.69 -10.04
N THR A 72 -19.59 5.10 -11.10
CA THR A 72 -18.46 4.37 -11.69
C THR A 72 -17.27 5.30 -11.66
N GLU A 73 -16.16 4.85 -11.13
CA GLU A 73 -14.92 5.63 -11.04
C GLU A 73 -13.81 4.88 -11.78
N THR A 74 -12.92 5.63 -12.43
CA THR A 74 -11.66 5.09 -12.91
C THR A 74 -10.59 5.36 -11.86
N PHE A 75 -9.84 4.33 -11.48
CA PHE A 75 -8.76 4.49 -10.51
C PHE A 75 -7.63 3.49 -10.73
N THR A 76 -6.42 3.91 -10.35
CA THR A 76 -5.21 3.09 -10.34
C THR A 76 -4.86 2.74 -8.91
N VAL A 77 -4.63 1.46 -8.63
CA VAL A 77 -4.06 0.99 -7.37
C VAL A 77 -2.55 0.91 -7.54
N LYS A 78 -1.78 1.55 -6.66
CA LYS A 78 -0.31 1.47 -6.62
C LYS A 78 0.13 0.88 -5.29
N SER A 79 0.79 -0.28 -5.32
CA SER A 79 1.23 -1.01 -4.13
C SER A 79 2.35 -1.99 -4.45
N VAL A 80 2.59 -2.99 -3.59
CA VAL A 80 3.63 -4.00 -3.80
C VAL A 80 3.45 -4.74 -5.14
N PRO A 81 4.50 -4.83 -5.99
CA PRO A 81 4.44 -5.57 -7.25
C PRO A 81 3.91 -6.99 -7.10
N ASN A 82 3.14 -7.45 -8.09
CA ASN A 82 2.50 -8.77 -8.11
C ASN A 82 1.48 -9.04 -6.97
N GLY A 83 1.12 -8.02 -6.17
CA GLY A 83 0.03 -8.12 -5.20
C GLY A 83 -1.33 -8.32 -5.87
N VAL A 84 -2.27 -8.94 -5.17
CA VAL A 84 -3.65 -9.16 -5.63
C VAL A 84 -4.56 -8.12 -5.02
N VAL A 85 -5.29 -7.39 -5.86
CA VAL A 85 -6.24 -6.37 -5.42
C VAL A 85 -7.59 -7.01 -5.12
N TYR A 86 -8.13 -6.70 -3.95
CA TYR A 86 -9.46 -7.12 -3.52
C TYR A 86 -10.36 -5.91 -3.31
N VAL A 87 -11.57 -5.98 -3.85
CA VAL A 87 -12.64 -5.02 -3.57
C VAL A 87 -13.80 -5.79 -2.95
N ASP A 88 -14.19 -5.42 -1.74
CA ASP A 88 -15.18 -6.14 -0.91
C ASP A 88 -14.89 -7.66 -0.79
N GLY A 89 -13.60 -7.99 -0.69
CA GLY A 89 -13.13 -9.37 -0.58
C GLY A 89 -13.20 -10.18 -1.87
N GLN A 90 -13.58 -9.58 -3.00
CA GLN A 90 -13.50 -10.21 -4.32
C GLN A 90 -12.20 -9.82 -5.01
N ASN A 91 -11.47 -10.79 -5.55
CA ASN A 91 -10.30 -10.56 -6.39
C ASN A 91 -10.76 -9.83 -7.67
N VAL A 92 -10.18 -8.64 -7.91
CA VAL A 92 -10.47 -7.80 -9.09
C VAL A 92 -9.30 -7.72 -10.07
N GLY A 93 -8.15 -8.30 -9.72
CA GLY A 93 -6.95 -8.33 -10.56
C GLY A 93 -5.67 -8.41 -9.74
N SER A 94 -4.55 -8.54 -10.44
CA SER A 94 -3.20 -8.45 -9.88
C SER A 94 -2.52 -7.17 -10.35
N LEU A 95 -1.71 -6.59 -9.47
CA LEU A 95 -0.78 -5.52 -9.79
C LEU A 95 0.32 -6.06 -10.71
N ASP A 96 0.79 -5.22 -11.63
CA ASP A 96 1.87 -5.58 -12.54
C ASP A 96 3.26 -5.53 -11.86
N ASP A 97 4.32 -5.68 -12.66
CA ASP A 97 5.71 -5.64 -12.19
C ASP A 97 6.13 -4.26 -11.64
N SER A 98 5.40 -3.20 -12.00
CA SER A 98 5.58 -1.85 -11.45
C SER A 98 4.74 -1.62 -10.18
N GLY A 99 3.87 -2.57 -9.83
CA GLY A 99 2.98 -2.45 -8.69
C GLY A 99 1.69 -1.71 -8.98
N GLU A 100 1.25 -1.66 -10.24
CA GLU A 100 0.07 -0.89 -10.67
C GLU A 100 -1.05 -1.77 -11.25
N LEU A 101 -2.30 -1.38 -10.99
CA LEU A 101 -3.51 -1.91 -11.63
C LEU A 101 -4.54 -0.80 -11.83
N THR A 102 -4.90 -0.52 -13.07
CA THR A 102 -5.99 0.42 -13.38
C THR A 102 -7.32 -0.30 -13.58
N LEU A 103 -8.32 0.10 -12.83
CA LEU A 103 -9.71 -0.31 -12.97
C LEU A 103 -10.49 0.84 -13.61
N LYS A 104 -11.02 0.61 -14.81
CA LYS A 104 -11.78 1.61 -15.59
C LYS A 104 -13.27 1.45 -15.38
N ASP A 105 -13.97 2.58 -15.25
CA ASP A 105 -15.42 2.65 -15.04
C ASP A 105 -15.92 1.67 -13.96
N TYR A 106 -15.10 1.49 -12.92
CA TYR A 106 -15.35 0.48 -11.91
C TYR A 106 -16.51 0.94 -11.03
N PRO A 107 -17.54 0.11 -10.81
CA PRO A 107 -18.67 0.51 -10.00
C PRO A 107 -18.29 0.70 -8.52
N VAL A 108 -18.62 1.86 -7.97
CA VAL A 108 -18.29 2.24 -6.59
C VAL A 108 -19.54 2.66 -5.83
N THR A 109 -19.59 2.26 -4.57
CA THR A 109 -20.60 2.70 -3.61
C THR A 109 -19.95 3.06 -2.29
N LYS A 110 -20.68 3.83 -1.48
CA LYS A 110 -20.33 4.00 -0.08
C LYS A 110 -20.32 2.65 0.63
N ASN A 111 -19.39 2.47 1.57
CA ASN A 111 -19.11 1.24 2.33
C ASN A 111 -18.37 0.13 1.57
N MET A 112 -17.84 0.39 0.39
CA MET A 112 -16.91 -0.53 -0.26
C MET A 112 -15.52 -0.41 0.36
N SER A 113 -14.77 -1.51 0.39
CA SER A 113 -13.40 -1.56 0.87
C SER A 113 -12.46 -2.08 -0.21
N LEU A 114 -11.25 -1.52 -0.28
CA LEU A 114 -10.17 -2.01 -1.14
C LEU A 114 -8.95 -2.33 -0.31
N TYR A 115 -8.33 -3.49 -0.55
CA TYR A 115 -7.03 -3.84 0.01
C TYR A 115 -6.21 -4.64 -1.00
N VAL A 116 -4.90 -4.72 -0.76
CA VAL A 116 -3.97 -5.56 -1.53
C VAL A 116 -3.50 -6.69 -0.64
N ALA A 117 -3.47 -7.91 -1.16
CA ALA A 117 -2.83 -9.04 -0.50
C ALA A 117 -1.57 -9.46 -1.27
N TYR A 118 -0.51 -9.79 -0.55
CA TYR A 118 0.77 -10.16 -1.12
C TYR A 118 1.28 -11.46 -0.49
N GLN A 119 1.72 -12.38 -1.34
CA GLN A 119 2.28 -13.65 -0.92
C GLN A 119 3.80 -13.53 -0.85
N ASN A 120 4.36 -13.56 0.36
CA ASN A 120 5.80 -13.59 0.59
C ASN A 120 6.23 -14.97 1.12
N GLY A 121 6.72 -15.82 0.23
CA GLY A 121 6.97 -17.23 0.56
C GLY A 121 5.66 -17.92 0.96
N ASP A 122 5.60 -18.47 2.17
CA ASP A 122 4.40 -19.11 2.72
C ASP A 122 3.46 -18.12 3.45
N ASN A 123 3.90 -16.87 3.66
CA ASN A 123 3.12 -15.87 4.40
C ASN A 123 2.26 -15.03 3.45
N LEU A 124 0.96 -14.98 3.74
CA LEU A 124 0.04 -14.03 3.11
C LEU A 124 -0.08 -12.79 4.00
N VAL A 125 0.34 -11.65 3.48
CA VAL A 125 0.24 -10.35 4.16
C VAL A 125 -0.82 -9.50 3.47
N GLN A 126 -1.52 -8.65 4.22
CA GLN A 126 -2.56 -7.77 3.69
C GLN A 126 -2.29 -6.32 4.07
N SER A 127 -2.56 -5.40 3.14
CA SER A 127 -2.57 -3.98 3.42
C SER A 127 -3.77 -3.61 4.32
N ASN A 128 -3.68 -2.47 4.99
CA ASN A 128 -4.82 -1.82 5.60
C ASN A 128 -5.88 -1.53 4.52
N PRO A 129 -7.17 -1.81 4.79
CA PRO A 129 -8.23 -1.55 3.84
C PRO A 129 -8.50 -0.04 3.73
N VAL A 130 -8.56 0.46 2.50
CA VAL A 130 -9.19 1.75 2.19
C VAL A 130 -10.70 1.54 2.27
N ALA A 131 -11.29 1.92 3.40
CA ALA A 131 -12.71 1.76 3.67
C ALA A 131 -13.54 2.91 3.08
N ASP A 132 -14.82 2.64 2.83
CA ASP A 132 -15.79 3.60 2.28
C ASP A 132 -15.29 4.31 1.02
N LEU A 133 -14.90 3.55 -0.01
CA LEU A 133 -14.31 4.10 -1.25
C LEU A 133 -15.10 5.26 -1.85
N GLY A 134 -16.44 5.20 -1.83
CA GLY A 134 -17.27 6.29 -2.33
C GLY A 134 -17.08 7.62 -1.60
N SER A 135 -16.80 7.59 -0.29
CA SER A 135 -16.43 8.79 0.47
C SER A 135 -14.95 9.11 0.28
N ALA A 136 -14.06 8.11 0.23
CA ALA A 136 -12.63 8.31 0.02
C ALA A 136 -12.30 9.03 -1.30
N PHE A 137 -13.03 8.74 -2.38
CA PHE A 137 -12.89 9.48 -3.65
C PHE A 137 -13.41 10.92 -3.55
N ALA A 138 -14.53 11.14 -2.85
CA ALA A 138 -15.08 12.47 -2.67
C ALA A 138 -14.20 13.39 -1.80
N GLU A 139 -13.38 12.79 -0.93
CA GLU A 139 -12.47 13.46 -0.01
C GLU A 139 -10.99 13.35 -0.43
N ALA A 140 -10.73 12.82 -1.64
CA ALA A 140 -9.38 12.62 -2.15
C ALA A 140 -8.59 13.94 -2.16
N SER A 141 -7.35 13.88 -1.69
CA SER A 141 -6.44 15.03 -1.77
C SER A 141 -6.00 15.27 -3.21
N GLU A 142 -5.50 16.48 -3.49
CA GLU A 142 -4.95 16.79 -4.80
C GLU A 142 -3.77 15.88 -5.13
N GLY A 143 -3.81 15.29 -6.32
CA GLY A 143 -2.71 14.50 -6.85
C GLY A 143 -1.40 15.27 -6.96
N TYR A 144 -0.32 14.51 -6.90
CA TYR A 144 1.02 14.97 -7.23
C TYR A 144 1.70 13.93 -8.12
N ASP A 145 2.81 14.31 -8.75
CA ASP A 145 3.56 13.40 -9.60
C ASP A 145 4.19 12.28 -8.75
N THR A 146 3.81 11.04 -9.06
CA THR A 146 4.26 9.82 -8.37
C THR A 146 5.03 8.88 -9.31
N SER A 147 5.41 9.37 -10.50
CA SER A 147 6.11 8.57 -11.51
C SER A 147 7.45 8.06 -11.02
N ASP A 148 8.21 8.91 -10.31
CA ASP A 148 9.54 8.57 -9.75
C ASP A 148 9.49 8.11 -8.29
N ILE A 149 8.30 8.03 -7.68
CA ILE A 149 8.16 7.64 -6.28
C ILE A 149 7.94 6.13 -6.18
N TYR A 150 8.82 5.48 -5.42
CA TYR A 150 8.73 4.05 -5.20
C TYR A 150 7.51 3.70 -4.36
N TYR A 151 6.85 2.58 -4.67
CA TYR A 151 5.56 2.25 -4.06
C TYR A 151 5.62 2.20 -2.53
N SER A 152 6.73 1.72 -1.94
CA SER A 152 6.83 1.57 -0.48
C SER A 152 6.95 2.92 0.23
N ASP A 153 7.43 3.97 -0.43
CA ASP A 153 7.38 5.33 0.12
C ASP A 153 5.95 5.88 0.15
N LEU A 154 5.08 5.41 -0.76
CA LEU A 154 3.67 5.81 -0.85
C LEU A 154 2.74 4.93 -0.01
N ALA A 155 3.16 3.71 0.29
CA ALA A 155 2.35 2.71 0.97
C ALA A 155 2.83 2.42 2.39
N SER A 156 3.89 3.09 2.86
CA SER A 156 4.34 3.05 4.26
C SER A 156 3.34 3.76 5.18
N ASP A 157 3.35 3.40 6.45
CA ASP A 157 2.54 4.05 7.48
C ASP A 157 2.84 5.54 7.66
N ASP A 158 4.01 6.02 7.22
CA ASP A 158 4.45 7.41 7.40
C ASP A 158 3.95 8.34 6.29
N SER A 159 3.27 7.78 5.28
CA SER A 159 2.74 8.52 4.15
C SER A 159 1.27 8.92 4.38
N ASN A 160 0.93 10.16 4.04
CA ASN A 160 -0.32 10.79 4.49
C ASN A 160 -1.58 10.28 3.79
N ASP A 161 -1.57 10.23 2.46
CA ASP A 161 -2.81 10.06 1.69
C ASP A 161 -2.93 8.65 1.13
N ALA A 162 -4.08 8.00 1.37
CA ALA A 162 -4.39 6.70 0.78
C ALA A 162 -5.14 6.80 -0.56
N VAL A 163 -5.73 7.97 -0.84
CA VAL A 163 -6.44 8.26 -2.09
C VAL A 163 -6.15 9.70 -2.53
N THR A 164 -5.66 9.86 -3.76
CA THR A 164 -5.40 11.17 -4.38
C THR A 164 -6.07 11.25 -5.75
N THR A 165 -6.32 12.47 -6.25
CA THR A 165 -6.84 12.67 -7.61
C THR A 165 -5.74 12.49 -8.66
N GLN A 166 -6.10 12.13 -9.89
CA GLN A 166 -5.23 12.08 -11.07
C GLN A 166 -5.99 12.60 -12.30
N ASP A 167 -5.28 12.94 -13.38
CA ASP A 167 -5.89 13.47 -14.61
C ASP A 167 -7.04 12.60 -15.14
N ASP A 168 -6.88 11.27 -15.08
CA ASP A 168 -7.84 10.29 -15.61
C ASP A 168 -8.60 9.52 -14.50
N GLY A 169 -8.61 10.03 -13.26
CA GLY A 169 -9.33 9.40 -12.16
C GLY A 169 -8.70 9.59 -10.78
N TYR A 170 -8.44 8.48 -10.08
CA TYR A 170 -7.85 8.49 -8.74
C TYR A 170 -6.68 7.53 -8.64
N LEU A 171 -5.74 7.84 -7.74
CA LEU A 171 -4.70 6.93 -7.28
C LEU A 171 -5.07 6.43 -5.90
N ILE A 172 -5.01 5.11 -5.69
CA ILE A 172 -5.23 4.47 -4.40
C ILE A 172 -3.94 3.79 -3.97
N GLN A 173 -3.49 4.08 -2.76
CA GLN A 173 -2.27 3.58 -2.15
C GLN A 173 -2.59 2.94 -0.79
N PRO A 174 -3.07 1.68 -0.77
CA PRO A 174 -3.37 0.99 0.47
C PRO A 174 -2.10 0.87 1.33
N LYS A 175 -2.18 1.37 2.57
CA LYS A 175 -1.03 1.39 3.49
C LYS A 175 -0.76 0.00 4.06
N TRP A 176 0.50 -0.32 4.29
CA TRP A 176 0.90 -1.57 4.91
C TRP A 176 1.43 -1.28 6.32
N ALA A 177 0.81 -1.90 7.31
CA ALA A 177 1.26 -1.80 8.69
C ALA A 177 2.73 -2.26 8.79
N GLY A 178 3.59 -1.45 9.41
CA GLY A 178 5.00 -1.79 9.59
C GLY A 178 5.87 -1.67 8.35
N LEU A 179 5.32 -1.27 7.20
CA LEU A 179 6.09 -1.14 5.97
C LEU A 179 7.01 0.08 6.01
N VAL A 180 8.32 -0.15 5.89
CA VAL A 180 9.30 0.93 5.77
C VAL A 180 9.31 1.51 4.36
N GLY A 181 9.39 2.84 4.25
CA GLY A 181 9.64 3.51 2.98
C GLY A 181 11.02 3.11 2.42
N LYS A 182 11.16 3.04 1.10
CA LYS A 182 12.44 2.76 0.45
C LYS A 182 13.50 3.79 0.87
N SER A 183 13.12 5.07 0.87
CA SER A 183 14.03 6.17 1.22
C SER A 183 14.45 6.11 2.70
N ALA A 184 13.51 5.75 3.59
CA ALA A 184 13.79 5.57 5.01
C ALA A 184 14.71 4.37 5.28
N ALA A 185 14.46 3.24 4.61
CA ALA A 185 15.30 2.05 4.69
C ALA A 185 16.73 2.33 4.19
N GLU A 186 16.86 3.06 3.08
CA GLU A 186 18.18 3.41 2.53
C GLU A 186 18.99 4.25 3.51
N SER A 187 18.39 5.29 4.08
CA SER A 187 19.02 6.11 5.12
C SER A 187 19.38 5.29 6.37
N LEU A 188 18.51 4.37 6.79
CA LEU A 188 18.73 3.50 7.94
C LEU A 188 19.96 2.61 7.74
N PHE A 189 20.08 1.94 6.58
CA PHE A 189 21.24 1.10 6.28
C PHE A 189 22.50 1.94 6.05
N ASP A 190 22.43 3.00 5.24
CA ASP A 190 23.59 3.84 4.91
C ASP A 190 24.26 4.41 6.17
N THR A 191 23.44 4.98 7.06
CA THR A 191 23.93 5.54 8.33
C THR A 191 24.61 4.47 9.18
N ASN A 192 23.98 3.30 9.34
CA ASN A 192 24.47 2.29 10.27
C ASN A 192 25.64 1.46 9.73
N TYR A 193 25.83 1.36 8.42
CA TYR A 193 27.06 0.81 7.85
C TYR A 193 28.26 1.74 8.09
N ASN A 194 28.06 3.07 8.00
CA ASN A 194 29.12 4.05 8.21
C ASN A 194 29.42 4.31 9.71
N ASP A 195 28.39 4.42 10.54
CA ASP A 195 28.53 4.64 11.99
C ASP A 195 27.44 3.83 12.74
N PRO A 196 27.73 2.56 13.12
CA PRO A 196 26.72 1.68 13.69
C PRO A 196 26.27 2.17 15.08
N ASP A 197 24.99 2.53 15.18
CA ASP A 197 24.33 2.91 16.43
C ASP A 197 23.52 1.73 16.97
N PRO A 198 23.82 1.18 18.16
CA PRO A 198 23.08 0.05 18.70
C PRO A 198 21.57 0.33 18.81
N ASP A 199 21.14 1.55 19.07
CA ASP A 199 19.72 1.89 19.23
C ASP A 199 18.93 1.78 17.92
N ARG A 200 19.62 1.65 16.78
CA ARG A 200 19.03 1.40 15.45
C ARG A 200 18.90 -0.07 15.10
N PHE A 201 19.21 -0.98 16.03
CA PHE A 201 19.09 -2.42 15.83
C PHE A 201 18.20 -3.05 16.90
N VAL A 202 17.37 -4.01 16.49
CA VAL A 202 16.55 -4.78 17.43
C VAL A 202 17.46 -5.58 18.37
N GLY A 203 17.29 -5.43 19.68
CA GLY A 203 18.18 -6.04 20.67
C GLY A 203 19.48 -5.26 20.90
N GLY A 204 19.61 -4.07 20.32
CA GLY A 204 20.69 -3.15 20.61
C GLY A 204 22.06 -3.69 20.20
N SER A 205 23.03 -3.48 21.08
CA SER A 205 24.38 -4.02 20.91
C SER A 205 24.45 -5.55 20.84
N SER A 206 23.42 -6.30 21.22
CA SER A 206 23.42 -7.77 21.09
C SER A 206 23.00 -8.24 19.69
N ASN A 207 22.53 -7.34 18.82
CA ASN A 207 22.14 -7.69 17.46
C ASN A 207 23.36 -8.17 16.66
N SER A 208 23.19 -9.29 15.95
CA SER A 208 24.27 -9.87 15.14
C SER A 208 24.72 -8.98 13.98
N GLY A 209 23.80 -8.23 13.36
CA GLY A 209 24.10 -7.27 12.30
C GLY A 209 24.92 -6.09 12.81
N TYR A 210 24.53 -5.53 13.96
CA TYR A 210 25.31 -4.48 14.64
C TYR A 210 26.75 -4.94 14.92
N GLN A 211 26.90 -6.11 15.53
CA GLN A 211 28.21 -6.66 15.88
C GLN A 211 29.07 -6.94 14.65
N GLN A 212 28.45 -7.41 13.56
CA GLN A 212 29.14 -7.63 12.29
C GLN A 212 29.71 -6.32 11.73
N ILE A 213 28.85 -5.32 11.51
CA ILE A 213 29.27 -4.03 10.93
C ILE A 213 30.33 -3.37 11.80
N LYS A 214 30.12 -3.34 13.11
CA LYS A 214 31.10 -2.79 14.05
C LYS A 214 32.44 -3.49 13.98
N SER A 215 32.45 -4.82 13.89
CA SER A 215 33.69 -5.59 13.76
C SER A 215 34.37 -5.36 12.42
N GLU A 216 33.62 -5.15 11.34
CA GLU A 216 34.15 -4.83 10.02
C GLU A 216 34.82 -3.45 10.02
N ASN A 217 34.13 -2.42 10.49
CA ASN A 217 34.65 -1.04 10.58
C ASN A 217 35.90 -0.98 11.46
N ASN A 218 35.86 -1.56 12.67
CA ASN A 218 37.03 -1.59 13.56
C ASN A 218 38.26 -2.23 12.89
N ARG A 219 38.06 -3.34 12.17
CA ARG A 219 39.15 -4.02 11.47
C ARG A 219 39.76 -3.15 10.37
N TRP A 220 38.96 -2.34 9.71
CA TRP A 220 39.44 -1.43 8.67
C TRP A 220 40.12 -0.19 9.26
N ASP A 221 39.58 0.38 10.33
CA ASP A 221 40.19 1.49 11.07
C ASP A 221 41.56 1.12 11.66
N GLU A 222 41.73 -0.13 12.11
CA GLU A 222 42.97 -0.66 12.67
C GLU A 222 43.99 -1.11 11.60
N SER A 223 43.60 -1.12 10.32
CA SER A 223 44.44 -1.62 9.23
C SER A 223 45.48 -0.58 8.79
N ASP A 224 46.76 -0.96 8.76
CA ASP A 224 47.84 -0.15 8.19
C ASP A 224 47.83 -0.13 6.65
N LYS A 225 47.04 -1.01 6.03
CA LYS A 225 46.96 -1.14 4.56
C LYS A 225 45.84 -0.32 3.95
N ILE A 226 44.79 0.00 4.70
CA ILE A 226 43.63 0.74 4.21
C ILE A 226 43.84 2.20 4.59
N LEU A 227 44.09 3.06 3.60
CA LEU A 227 44.25 4.50 3.82
C LEU A 227 42.92 5.17 4.14
N SER A 228 41.84 4.69 3.50
CA SER A 228 40.47 5.13 3.74
C SER A 228 39.50 4.10 3.18
N TYR A 229 38.26 4.10 3.68
CA TYR A 229 37.16 3.35 3.10
C TYR A 229 35.87 4.17 3.08
N SER A 230 34.94 3.80 2.19
CA SER A 230 33.58 4.33 2.17
C SER A 230 32.59 3.21 1.92
N GLN A 231 31.37 3.40 2.43
CA GLN A 231 30.27 2.46 2.33
C GLN A 231 29.03 3.24 1.91
N THR A 232 28.37 2.79 0.84
CA THR A 232 27.13 3.41 0.37
C THR A 232 26.04 2.34 0.31
N ALA A 233 24.92 2.58 0.98
CA ALA A 233 23.75 1.73 0.83
C ALA A 233 22.84 2.21 -0.29
N THR A 234 22.27 1.27 -1.04
CA THR A 234 21.21 1.54 -2.02
C THR A 234 20.13 0.50 -1.89
N VAL A 235 18.89 0.93 -1.65
CA VAL A 235 17.76 0.00 -1.57
C VAL A 235 17.21 -0.23 -2.98
N SER A 236 17.06 -1.49 -3.36
CA SER A 236 16.49 -1.88 -4.66
C SER A 236 15.00 -2.11 -4.55
N ALA A 237 14.56 -2.79 -3.49
CA ALA A 237 13.16 -3.08 -3.24
C ALA A 237 12.87 -3.20 -1.75
N VAL A 238 11.62 -2.95 -1.37
CA VAL A 238 11.08 -3.26 -0.05
C VAL A 238 9.86 -4.14 -0.27
N TYR A 239 9.55 -5.06 0.64
CA TYR A 239 8.35 -5.89 0.63
C TYR A 239 7.77 -6.02 2.04
N PRO A 240 6.44 -6.03 2.21
CA PRO A 240 5.83 -6.36 3.50
C PRO A 240 6.14 -7.84 3.86
N LEU A 241 6.50 -8.09 5.12
CA LEU A 241 6.70 -9.44 5.68
C LEU A 241 5.64 -9.80 6.72
N SER A 242 5.28 -8.83 7.57
CA SER A 242 4.26 -8.95 8.61
C SER A 242 3.73 -7.55 8.95
N ASP A 243 2.84 -7.44 9.93
CA ASP A 243 2.29 -6.16 10.39
C ASP A 243 3.34 -5.23 11.04
N THR A 244 4.54 -5.74 11.32
CA THR A 244 5.64 -4.99 11.94
C THR A 244 6.96 -5.13 11.21
N GLU A 245 7.05 -5.94 10.15
CA GLU A 245 8.32 -6.24 9.49
C GLU A 245 8.26 -6.02 7.99
N SER A 246 9.36 -5.51 7.46
CA SER A 246 9.61 -5.33 6.04
C SER A 246 10.88 -6.07 5.62
N GLN A 247 10.85 -6.70 4.46
CA GLN A 247 12.06 -7.17 3.79
C GLN A 247 12.62 -6.03 2.96
N ALA A 248 13.90 -5.70 3.11
CA ALA A 248 14.61 -4.78 2.25
C ALA A 248 15.65 -5.53 1.43
N ILE A 249 15.56 -5.44 0.11
CA ILE A 249 16.62 -5.88 -0.79
C ILE A 249 17.51 -4.67 -1.05
N TYR A 250 18.72 -4.71 -0.54
CA TYR A 250 19.64 -3.57 -0.57
C TYR A 250 21.04 -3.99 -0.98
N ARG A 251 21.81 -3.03 -1.46
CA ARG A 251 23.18 -3.19 -1.92
C ARG A 251 24.09 -2.33 -1.06
N ILE A 252 25.25 -2.85 -0.71
CA ILE A 252 26.34 -2.07 -0.12
C ILE A 252 27.51 -2.04 -1.10
N ASP A 253 27.91 -0.84 -1.47
CA ASP A 253 29.09 -0.55 -2.28
C ASP A 253 30.21 -0.18 -1.32
N TYR A 254 31.22 -1.05 -1.22
CA TYR A 254 32.42 -0.82 -0.44
C TYR A 254 33.53 -0.33 -1.37
N THR A 255 34.20 0.75 -0.98
CA THR A 255 35.42 1.23 -1.64
C THR A 255 36.53 1.30 -0.60
N PHE A 256 37.65 0.65 -0.88
CA PHE A 256 38.87 0.69 -0.07
C PHE A 256 39.99 1.33 -0.88
N VAL A 257 40.64 2.34 -0.30
CA VAL A 257 41.79 3.01 -0.92
C VAL A 257 43.06 2.48 -0.26
N HIS A 258 43.95 1.94 -1.07
CA HIS A 258 45.29 1.49 -0.68
C HIS A 258 46.35 2.45 -1.26
N GLU A 259 47.62 2.24 -0.90
CA GLU A 259 48.72 3.07 -1.44
C GLU A 259 48.87 2.97 -2.96
N SER A 260 48.62 1.78 -3.52
CA SER A 260 48.87 1.47 -4.93
C SER A 260 47.62 1.33 -5.80
N ASP A 261 46.45 1.13 -5.18
CA ASP A 261 45.25 0.68 -5.87
C ASP A 261 43.98 1.05 -5.09
N VAL A 262 42.85 0.98 -5.80
CA VAL A 262 41.51 1.09 -5.23
C VAL A 262 40.81 -0.25 -5.40
N HIS A 263 40.28 -0.77 -4.29
CA HIS A 263 39.52 -2.01 -4.26
C HIS A 263 38.03 -1.71 -4.01
N GLU A 264 37.18 -2.08 -4.98
CA GLU A 264 35.73 -1.92 -4.89
C GLU A 264 35.03 -3.28 -4.79
N GLN A 265 34.09 -3.41 -3.85
CA GLN A 265 33.27 -4.60 -3.69
C GLN A 265 31.80 -4.21 -3.61
N ILE A 266 30.94 -5.01 -4.24
CA ILE A 266 29.50 -4.79 -4.22
C ILE A 266 28.84 -6.05 -3.68
N PHE A 267 28.03 -5.90 -2.64
CA PHE A 267 27.25 -6.99 -2.06
C PHE A 267 25.76 -6.64 -2.04
N GLU A 268 24.93 -7.60 -2.43
CA GLU A 268 23.48 -7.55 -2.29
C GLU A 268 23.07 -8.33 -1.04
N TYR A 269 22.11 -7.78 -0.30
CA TYR A 269 21.59 -8.28 0.95
C TYR A 269 20.05 -8.33 0.90
N SER A 270 19.49 -9.22 1.72
CA SER A 270 18.05 -9.34 1.95
C SER A 270 17.77 -9.16 3.44
N GLY A 271 17.83 -7.92 3.91
CA GLY A 271 17.65 -7.58 5.32
C GLY A 271 16.18 -7.55 5.75
N VAL A 272 15.99 -7.52 7.06
CA VAL A 272 14.69 -7.33 7.71
C VAL A 272 14.73 -6.07 8.57
N VAL A 273 13.75 -5.21 8.37
CA VAL A 273 13.53 -3.98 9.15
C VAL A 273 12.24 -4.17 9.95
N GLU A 274 12.30 -3.90 11.26
CA GLU A 274 11.17 -3.99 12.17
C GLU A 274 10.70 -2.58 12.57
N LYS A 275 9.40 -2.33 12.50
CA LYS A 275 8.78 -1.14 13.06
C LYS A 275 8.57 -1.31 14.57
N SER A 276 9.20 -0.45 15.36
CA SER A 276 9.11 -0.43 16.82
C SER A 276 8.66 0.94 17.30
N GLY A 277 7.36 1.08 17.57
CA GLY A 277 6.75 2.36 17.87
C GLY A 277 6.77 3.28 16.64
N ASP A 278 7.37 4.45 16.79
CA ASP A 278 7.50 5.46 15.72
C ASP A 278 8.83 5.33 14.95
N GLU A 279 9.64 4.31 15.23
CA GLU A 279 10.94 4.10 14.60
C GLU A 279 11.01 2.79 13.81
N TYR A 280 11.95 2.74 12.87
CA TYR A 280 12.36 1.52 12.17
C TYR A 280 13.75 1.09 12.62
N LEU A 281 13.87 -0.18 12.96
CA LEU A 281 15.09 -0.79 13.48
C LEU A 281 15.54 -1.93 12.55
N ILE A 282 16.86 -2.10 12.42
CA ILE A 282 17.43 -3.23 11.70
C ILE A 282 17.28 -4.49 12.56
N GLN A 283 16.45 -5.42 12.13
CA GLN A 283 16.29 -6.73 12.76
C GLN A 283 17.44 -7.66 12.32
N SER A 284 17.72 -7.70 11.01
CA SER A 284 18.83 -8.48 10.46
C SER A 284 19.34 -7.91 9.14
N LEU A 285 20.63 -8.12 8.85
CA LEU A 285 21.23 -7.78 7.54
C LEU A 285 20.86 -8.80 6.45
N GLY A 286 20.46 -10.01 6.85
CA GLY A 286 20.16 -11.10 5.94
C GLY A 286 21.39 -11.72 5.29
N GLY A 287 21.15 -12.55 4.28
CA GLY A 287 22.22 -13.23 3.54
C GLY A 287 22.92 -12.30 2.54
N ALA A 288 24.25 -12.28 2.57
CA ALA A 288 25.07 -11.52 1.63
C ALA A 288 25.36 -12.31 0.35
N LYS A 289 25.24 -11.65 -0.80
CA LYS A 289 25.63 -12.18 -2.11
C LYS A 289 26.59 -11.20 -2.77
N LYS A 290 27.81 -11.64 -3.04
CA LYS A 290 28.80 -10.84 -3.77
C LYS A 290 28.34 -10.64 -5.22
N ILE A 291 28.26 -9.39 -5.65
CA ILE A 291 27.89 -8.98 -7.01
C ILE A 291 29.14 -8.63 -7.82
N SER A 292 30.08 -7.90 -7.22
CA SER A 292 31.31 -7.45 -7.88
C SER A 292 32.48 -7.37 -6.89
N ASP A 293 33.70 -7.48 -7.42
CA ASP A 293 34.97 -7.39 -6.69
C ASP A 293 36.08 -7.02 -7.68
N THR A 294 36.57 -5.78 -7.61
CA THR A 294 37.47 -5.20 -8.61
C THR A 294 38.59 -4.40 -7.95
N THR A 295 39.81 -4.51 -8.48
CA THR A 295 40.95 -3.67 -8.09
C THR A 295 41.44 -2.87 -9.30
N THR A 296 41.63 -1.57 -9.14
CA THR A 296 42.12 -0.65 -10.18
C THR A 296 43.37 0.10 -9.77
#